data_AF-A0A3D1QVJ4-F1
#
_entry.id   AF-A0A3D1QVJ4-F1
#
_cell.length_a   1.000
_cell.length_b   1.000
_cell.length_c   1.000
_cell.angle_alpha   90.00
_cell.angle_beta   90.00
_cell.angle_gamma   90.00
#
_symmetry.space_group_name_H-M   'P 1'
#
loop_
_entity.id
_entity.type
_entity.pdbx_description
1 polymer ?
#
loop_
_entity_poly.entity_id
_entity_poly.type
_entity_poly.pdbx_seq_one_letter_code
_entity_poly.pdbx_strand_id
1 'polypeptide(L)'
;MFDLGREPDDALSREPHLQAGLRLLKYAFVLPEGEHVQVLTWLLEGFADRPDFLVFAVSYILRSHRHVNKQAIRGALQQIAPGKEDEMLSKAAEELMEEAEIRTRRATILLQLEHRFGALHQSIRERVGSAETRELEAWTVRLLDARSLEEVFDGEAR
;
A
#
# COMPACT_ATOMS: atom_id res chain seq x y z
N MET A 1 -13.66 16.99 -13.37
CA MET A 1 -13.67 15.64 -12.77
C MET A 1 -13.25 14.69 -13.87
N PHE A 2 -12.05 14.12 -13.80
CA PHE A 2 -11.55 13.17 -14.80
C PHE A 2 -12.16 11.80 -14.46
N ASP A 3 -13.01 11.27 -15.33
CA ASP A 3 -13.60 9.94 -15.16
C ASP A 3 -12.77 8.92 -15.94
N LEU A 4 -11.88 8.23 -15.23
CA LEU A 4 -11.00 7.22 -15.80
C LEU A 4 -11.77 6.04 -16.42
N GLY A 5 -13.02 5.80 -16.02
CA GLY A 5 -13.83 4.70 -16.53
C GLY A 5 -14.35 4.91 -17.95
N ARG A 6 -14.44 6.17 -18.40
CA ARG A 6 -15.00 6.53 -19.71
C ARG A 6 -13.96 6.76 -20.80
N GLU A 7 -12.76 7.16 -20.41
CA GLU A 7 -11.68 7.41 -21.36
C GLU A 7 -11.06 6.08 -21.85
N PRO A 8 -10.80 5.92 -23.15
CA PRO A 8 -10.12 4.75 -23.66
C PRO A 8 -8.66 4.74 -23.22
N ASP A 9 -8.08 3.54 -23.07
CA ASP A 9 -6.78 3.38 -22.40
C ASP A 9 -5.62 4.07 -23.13
N ASP A 10 -5.69 4.14 -24.46
CA ASP A 10 -4.75 4.83 -25.32
C ASP A 10 -4.83 6.37 -25.19
N ALA A 11 -5.98 6.91 -24.79
CA ALA A 11 -6.19 8.35 -24.59
C ALA A 11 -5.83 8.85 -23.18
N LEU A 12 -5.53 7.95 -22.22
CA LEU A 12 -5.27 8.33 -20.82
C LEU A 12 -4.07 9.29 -20.68
N SER A 13 -2.99 9.07 -21.44
CA SER A 13 -1.86 9.98 -21.51
C SER A 13 -1.00 9.68 -22.73
N ARG A 14 -0.29 10.69 -23.25
CA ARG A 14 0.73 10.53 -24.29
C ARG A 14 2.08 10.06 -23.75
N GLU A 15 2.30 10.20 -22.45
CA GLU A 15 3.53 9.76 -21.80
C GLU A 15 3.37 8.31 -21.29
N PRO A 16 4.23 7.36 -21.70
CA PRO A 16 4.03 5.93 -21.43
C PRO A 16 3.90 5.57 -19.95
N HIS A 17 4.75 6.14 -19.10
CA HIS A 17 4.74 5.88 -17.66
C HIS A 17 3.50 6.47 -16.96
N LEU A 18 3.05 7.67 -17.35
CA LEU A 18 1.81 8.25 -16.85
C LEU A 18 0.60 7.45 -17.31
N GLN A 19 0.59 7.01 -18.57
CA GLN A 19 -0.47 6.15 -19.10
C GLN A 19 -0.54 4.82 -18.34
N ALA A 20 0.59 4.17 -18.07
CA ALA A 20 0.65 2.98 -17.23
C ALA A 20 0.13 3.24 -15.81
N GLY A 21 0.50 4.37 -15.19
CA GLY A 21 -0.01 4.77 -13.88
C GLY A 21 -1.51 4.97 -13.86
N LEU A 22 -2.07 5.64 -14.87
CA LEU A 22 -3.51 5.84 -15.00
C LEU A 22 -4.25 4.53 -15.27
N ARG A 23 -3.68 3.61 -16.05
CA ARG A 23 -4.22 2.25 -16.22
C ARG A 23 -4.27 1.50 -14.90
N LEU A 24 -3.19 1.52 -14.10
CA LEU A 24 -3.18 0.90 -12.76
C LEU A 24 -4.30 1.44 -11.87
N LEU A 25 -4.53 2.76 -11.88
CA LEU A 25 -5.60 3.39 -11.10
C LEU A 25 -6.99 3.03 -11.64
N LYS A 26 -7.17 3.03 -12.96
CA LYS A 26 -8.43 2.68 -13.63
C LYS A 26 -8.85 1.25 -13.30
N TYR A 27 -7.90 0.32 -13.33
CA TYR A 27 -8.14 -1.11 -13.12
C TYR A 27 -7.83 -1.58 -11.70
N ALA A 28 -7.78 -0.66 -10.73
CA ALA A 28 -7.41 -0.92 -9.34
C ALA A 28 -8.20 -2.05 -8.66
N PHE A 29 -9.47 -2.24 -9.03
CA PHE A 29 -10.37 -3.18 -8.38
C PHE A 29 -10.74 -4.38 -9.25
N VAL A 30 -10.78 -4.18 -10.57
CA VAL A 30 -11.16 -5.19 -11.55
C VAL A 30 -10.14 -5.15 -12.68
N LEU A 31 -9.40 -6.23 -12.85
CA LEU A 31 -8.48 -6.37 -13.98
C LEU A 31 -9.27 -6.61 -15.28
N PRO A 32 -8.76 -6.13 -16.43
CA PRO A 32 -9.28 -6.52 -17.73
C PRO A 32 -9.37 -8.03 -17.90
N GLU A 33 -10.34 -8.49 -18.69
CA GLU A 33 -10.40 -9.89 -19.10
C GLU A 33 -9.16 -10.26 -19.94
N GLY A 34 -8.62 -11.45 -19.71
CA GLY A 34 -7.47 -11.95 -20.45
C GLY A 34 -6.58 -12.85 -19.60
N GLU A 35 -5.49 -13.32 -20.22
CA GLU A 35 -4.47 -14.05 -19.49
C GLU A 35 -3.74 -13.12 -18.52
N HIS A 36 -3.65 -13.50 -17.24
CA HIS A 36 -3.12 -12.62 -16.19
C HIS A 36 -1.72 -12.08 -16.51
N VAL A 37 -0.83 -12.91 -17.08
CA VAL A 37 0.52 -12.47 -17.43
C VAL A 37 0.46 -11.33 -18.45
N GLN A 38 -0.36 -11.44 -19.49
CA GLN A 38 -0.46 -10.43 -20.55
C GLN A 38 -1.05 -9.12 -20.02
N VAL A 39 -2.11 -9.22 -19.20
CA VAL A 39 -2.74 -8.06 -18.57
C VAL A 39 -1.75 -7.34 -17.65
N LEU A 40 -1.00 -8.09 -16.85
CA LEU A 40 0.01 -7.52 -15.94
C LEU A 40 1.20 -6.93 -16.72
N THR A 41 1.67 -7.57 -17.79
CA THR A 41 2.71 -7.02 -18.68
C THR A 41 2.26 -5.66 -19.21
N TRP A 42 1.04 -5.57 -19.75
CA TRP A 42 0.47 -4.34 -20.29
C TRP A 42 0.31 -3.25 -19.22
N LEU A 43 -0.08 -3.60 -18.00
CA LEU A 43 -0.16 -2.64 -16.89
C LEU A 43 1.20 -2.09 -16.46
N LEU A 44 2.25 -2.90 -16.57
CA LEU A 44 3.57 -2.60 -16.00
C LEU A 44 4.59 -2.09 -17.03
N GLU A 45 4.38 -2.31 -18.33
CA GLU A 45 5.34 -2.01 -19.41
C GLU A 45 5.85 -0.57 -19.39
N GLY A 46 5.01 0.40 -19.02
CA GLY A 46 5.39 1.81 -18.95
C GLY A 46 6.41 2.14 -17.84
N PHE A 47 6.71 1.18 -16.97
CA PHE A 47 7.67 1.29 -15.87
C PHE A 47 8.93 0.43 -16.04
N ALA A 48 9.12 -0.22 -17.20
CA ALA A 48 10.26 -1.12 -17.43
C ALA A 48 11.63 -0.50 -17.07
N ASP A 49 11.83 0.77 -17.46
CA ASP A 49 13.06 1.52 -17.19
C ASP A 49 13.03 2.30 -15.86
N ARG A 50 12.02 2.07 -15.01
CA ARG A 50 11.79 2.81 -13.78
C ARG A 50 11.57 1.85 -12.59
N PRO A 51 12.65 1.31 -12.02
CA PRO A 51 12.57 0.29 -10.97
C PRO A 51 11.70 0.68 -9.77
N ASP A 52 11.81 1.92 -9.29
CA ASP A 52 11.04 2.39 -8.12
C ASP A 52 9.53 2.39 -8.40
N PHE A 53 9.14 2.83 -9.61
CA PHE A 53 7.74 2.80 -10.03
C PHE A 53 7.25 1.37 -10.26
N LEU A 54 8.12 0.47 -10.71
CA LEU A 54 7.77 -0.92 -10.96
C LEU A 54 7.55 -1.68 -9.65
N VAL A 55 8.38 -1.44 -8.62
CA VAL A 55 8.14 -1.93 -7.26
C VAL A 55 6.80 -1.42 -6.74
N PHE A 56 6.56 -0.10 -6.80
CA PHE A 56 5.31 0.50 -6.35
C PHE A 56 4.08 -0.10 -7.06
N ALA A 57 4.15 -0.28 -8.38
CA ALA A 57 3.08 -0.87 -9.17
C ALA A 57 2.78 -2.32 -8.77
N VAL A 58 3.83 -3.12 -8.53
CA VAL A 58 3.70 -4.50 -8.06
C VAL A 58 3.09 -4.55 -6.66
N SER A 59 3.58 -3.73 -5.72
CA SER A 59 3.02 -3.57 -4.37
C SER A 59 1.54 -3.20 -4.44
N TYR A 60 1.19 -2.25 -5.31
CA TYR A 60 -0.20 -1.82 -5.53
C TYR A 60 -1.09 -2.96 -6.03
N ILE A 61 -0.66 -3.71 -7.04
CA ILE A 61 -1.43 -4.83 -7.61
C ILE A 61 -1.65 -5.92 -6.56
N LEU A 62 -0.61 -6.33 -5.84
CA LEU A 62 -0.70 -7.34 -4.79
C LEU A 62 -1.64 -6.92 -3.65
N ARG A 63 -1.64 -5.63 -3.30
CA ARG A 63 -2.54 -5.07 -2.30
C ARG A 63 -3.99 -5.01 -2.77
N SER A 64 -4.21 -4.64 -4.02
CA SER A 64 -5.56 -4.33 -4.55
C SER A 64 -6.26 -5.56 -5.12
N HIS A 65 -5.50 -6.56 -5.60
CA HIS A 65 -6.02 -7.77 -6.22
C HIS A 65 -5.57 -9.03 -5.48
N ARG A 66 -6.38 -9.51 -4.52
CA ARG A 66 -6.09 -10.71 -3.72
C ARG A 66 -5.91 -12.00 -4.53
N HIS A 67 -6.44 -12.05 -5.75
CA HIS A 67 -6.38 -13.24 -6.61
C HIS A 67 -5.18 -13.24 -7.58
N VAL A 68 -4.43 -12.13 -7.66
CA VAL A 68 -3.20 -12.10 -8.44
C VAL A 68 -2.13 -12.85 -7.67
N ASN A 69 -1.59 -13.91 -8.28
CA ASN A 69 -0.54 -14.71 -7.67
C ASN A 69 0.87 -14.21 -8.10
N LYS A 70 1.87 -14.57 -7.29
CA LYS A 70 3.28 -14.20 -7.50
C LYS A 70 3.84 -14.69 -8.84
N GLN A 71 3.36 -15.83 -9.35
CA GLN A 71 3.86 -16.41 -10.60
C GLN A 71 3.42 -15.60 -11.82
N ALA A 72 2.17 -15.09 -11.83
CA ALA A 72 1.68 -14.22 -12.88
C ALA A 72 2.47 -12.90 -12.93
N ILE A 73 2.75 -12.30 -11.78
CA ILE A 73 3.58 -11.09 -11.69
C ILE A 73 5.00 -11.39 -12.15
N ARG A 74 5.62 -12.48 -11.69
CA ARG A 74 6.96 -12.89 -12.15
C ARG A 74 6.98 -13.04 -13.68
N GLY A 75 5.98 -13.70 -14.26
CA GLY A 75 5.87 -13.87 -15.71
C GLY A 75 5.77 -12.54 -16.46
N ALA A 76 5.04 -11.57 -15.90
CA ALA A 76 4.98 -10.22 -16.48
C ALA A 76 6.31 -9.49 -16.38
N LEU A 77 6.95 -9.52 -15.20
CA LEU A 77 8.27 -8.92 -14.97
C LEU A 77 9.35 -9.52 -15.88
N GLN A 78 9.29 -10.83 -16.16
CA GLN A 78 10.20 -11.49 -17.11
C GLN A 78 10.11 -10.91 -18.52
N GLN A 79 8.92 -10.42 -18.92
CA GLN A 79 8.72 -9.84 -20.26
C GLN A 79 9.18 -8.39 -20.34
N ILE A 80 9.09 -7.63 -19.24
CA ILE A 80 9.35 -6.17 -19.27
C ILE A 80 10.68 -5.77 -18.65
N ALA A 81 11.20 -6.53 -17.69
CA ALA A 81 12.40 -6.22 -16.93
C ALA A 81 13.18 -7.51 -16.61
N PRO A 82 13.68 -8.22 -17.64
CA PRO A 82 14.28 -9.53 -17.46
C PRO A 82 15.50 -9.48 -16.52
N GLY A 83 15.55 -10.43 -15.59
CA GLY A 83 16.62 -10.56 -14.59
C GLY A 83 16.48 -9.67 -13.35
N LYS A 84 15.43 -8.85 -13.25
CA LYS A 84 15.14 -8.00 -12.08
C LYS A 84 13.93 -8.47 -11.27
N GLU A 85 13.32 -9.59 -11.65
CA GLU A 85 12.00 -10.01 -11.17
C GLU A 85 12.03 -10.35 -9.68
N ASP A 86 13.05 -11.11 -9.25
CA ASP A 86 13.19 -11.50 -7.86
C ASP A 86 13.56 -10.31 -6.96
N GLU A 87 14.36 -9.36 -7.45
CA GLU A 87 14.65 -8.11 -6.73
C GLU A 87 13.35 -7.29 -6.54
N MET A 88 12.60 -7.07 -7.62
CA MET A 88 11.36 -6.29 -7.59
C MET A 88 10.28 -6.94 -6.73
N LEU A 89 10.11 -8.26 -6.83
CA LEU A 89 9.18 -9.01 -5.98
C LEU A 89 9.59 -9.00 -4.50
N SER A 90 10.89 -8.99 -4.20
CA SER A 90 11.37 -8.93 -2.81
C SER A 90 11.10 -7.55 -2.21
N LYS A 91 11.47 -6.48 -2.90
CA LYS A 91 11.19 -5.10 -2.46
C LYS A 91 9.69 -4.85 -2.29
N ALA A 92 8.87 -5.32 -3.23
CA ALA A 92 7.41 -5.17 -3.11
C ALA A 92 6.84 -5.97 -1.91
N ALA A 93 7.41 -7.15 -1.61
CA ALA A 93 7.01 -7.91 -0.44
C ALA A 93 7.40 -7.20 0.87
N GLU A 94 8.59 -6.61 0.92
CA GLU A 94 9.07 -5.81 2.07
C GLU A 94 8.15 -4.61 2.32
N GLU A 95 7.84 -3.81 1.30
CA GLU A 95 6.91 -2.67 1.44
C GLU A 95 5.53 -3.09 1.97
N LEU A 96 4.99 -4.20 1.45
CA LEU A 96 3.70 -4.71 1.91
C LEU A 96 3.74 -5.21 3.36
N MET A 97 4.86 -5.80 3.79
CA MET A 97 5.06 -6.24 5.17
C MET A 97 5.14 -5.04 6.12
N GLU A 98 5.93 -4.02 5.77
CA GLU A 98 6.05 -2.79 6.56
C GLU A 98 4.69 -2.09 6.69
N GLU A 99 3.94 -1.94 5.60
CA GLU A 99 2.58 -1.38 5.64
C GLU A 99 1.65 -2.21 6.53
N ALA A 100 1.71 -3.54 6.43
CA ALA A 100 0.87 -4.44 7.22
C ALA A 100 1.19 -4.36 8.71
N GLU A 101 2.47 -4.26 9.06
CA GLU A 101 2.94 -4.09 10.44
C GLU A 101 2.40 -2.79 11.05
N ILE A 102 2.58 -1.66 10.35
CA ILE A 102 2.10 -0.36 10.83
C ILE A 102 0.58 -0.36 10.99
N ARG A 103 -0.18 -0.90 10.01
CA ARG A 103 -1.65 -1.02 10.11
C ARG A 103 -2.07 -1.87 11.30
N THR A 104 -1.40 -2.99 11.52
CA THR A 104 -1.68 -3.90 12.64
C THR A 104 -1.37 -3.23 13.97
N ARG A 105 -0.26 -2.49 14.06
CA ARG A 105 0.12 -1.74 15.25
C ARG A 105 -0.92 -0.68 15.59
N ARG A 106 -1.36 0.13 14.62
CA ARG A 106 -2.42 1.13 14.77
C ARG A 106 -3.72 0.51 15.27
N ALA A 107 -4.16 -0.58 14.63
CA ALA A 107 -5.36 -1.30 15.05
C ALA A 107 -5.25 -1.82 16.50
N THR A 108 -4.09 -2.36 16.86
CA THR A 108 -3.84 -2.89 18.21
C THR A 108 -3.87 -1.78 19.27
N ILE A 109 -3.21 -0.65 19.01
CA ILE A 109 -3.23 0.48 19.96
C ILE A 109 -4.64 1.02 20.12
N LEU A 110 -5.42 1.15 19.05
CA LEU A 110 -6.83 1.56 19.15
C LEU A 110 -7.65 0.63 20.02
N LEU A 111 -7.50 -0.69 19.84
CA LEU A 111 -8.18 -1.69 20.68
C LEU A 111 -7.80 -1.56 22.16
N GLN A 112 -6.51 -1.35 22.45
CA GLN A 112 -6.03 -1.21 23.82
C GLN A 112 -6.50 0.10 24.48
N LEU A 113 -6.46 1.21 23.74
CA LEU A 113 -6.96 2.50 24.19
C LEU A 113 -8.47 2.44 24.47
N GLU A 114 -9.24 1.85 23.56
CA GLU A 114 -10.70 1.72 23.70
C GLU A 114 -11.07 0.80 24.88
N HIS A 115 -10.31 -0.28 25.10
CA HIS A 115 -10.48 -1.15 26.25
C HIS A 115 -10.18 -0.43 27.59
N ARG A 116 -9.14 0.42 27.63
CA ARG A 116 -8.67 1.06 28.87
C ARG A 116 -9.46 2.32 29.23
N PHE A 117 -9.79 3.14 28.23
CA PHE A 117 -10.38 4.48 28.43
C PHE A 117 -11.83 4.59 27.94
N GLY A 118 -12.38 3.52 27.38
CA GLY A 118 -13.72 3.51 26.80
C GLY A 118 -13.76 4.05 25.36
N ALA A 119 -14.96 4.36 24.88
CA ALA A 119 -15.17 4.77 23.49
C ALA A 119 -14.28 5.96 23.09
N LEU A 120 -13.50 5.78 22.03
CA LEU A 120 -12.57 6.80 21.55
C LEU A 120 -13.24 7.79 20.60
N HIS A 121 -13.00 9.07 20.83
CA HIS A 121 -13.37 10.14 19.91
C HIS A 121 -12.69 9.97 18.54
N GLN A 122 -13.36 10.44 17.48
CA GLN A 122 -12.87 10.37 16.11
C GLN A 122 -11.49 11.04 15.94
N SER A 123 -11.23 12.15 16.63
CA SER A 123 -9.93 12.83 16.62
C SER A 123 -8.78 11.95 17.11
N ILE A 124 -9.03 11.06 18.08
CA ILE A 124 -8.04 10.10 18.57
C ILE A 124 -7.79 9.01 17.53
N ARG A 125 -8.85 8.52 16.88
CA ARG A 125 -8.74 7.52 15.81
C ARG A 125 -7.93 8.06 14.63
N GLU A 126 -8.16 9.32 14.26
CA GLU A 126 -7.40 10.03 13.22
C GLU A 126 -5.94 10.23 13.63
N ARG A 127 -5.68 10.70 14.85
CA ARG A 127 -4.32 10.88 15.38
C ARG A 127 -3.52 9.57 15.33
N VAL A 128 -4.11 8.45 15.75
CA VAL A 128 -3.46 7.13 15.65
C VAL A 128 -3.33 6.67 14.19
N GLY A 129 -4.32 6.97 13.35
CA GLY A 129 -4.33 6.64 11.93
C GLY A 129 -3.21 7.32 11.13
N SER A 130 -2.81 8.53 11.49
CA SER A 130 -1.75 9.30 10.83
C SER A 130 -0.37 9.19 11.50
N ALA A 131 -0.28 8.57 12.67
CA ALA A 131 0.95 8.52 13.46
C ALA A 131 2.07 7.73 12.77
N GLU A 132 3.30 8.21 12.94
CA GLU A 132 4.50 7.51 12.48
C GLU A 132 4.85 6.33 13.40
N THR A 133 5.67 5.40 12.91
CA THR A 133 6.09 4.19 13.66
C THR A 133 6.64 4.52 15.04
N ARG A 134 7.49 5.56 15.15
CA ARG A 134 8.09 5.99 16.43
C ARG A 134 7.06 6.47 17.43
N GLU A 135 6.03 7.18 16.97
CA GLU A 135 4.94 7.65 17.84
C GLU A 135 4.12 6.46 18.36
N LEU A 136 3.80 5.51 17.47
CA LEU A 136 3.07 4.29 17.84
C LEU A 136 3.85 3.44 18.86
N GLU A 137 5.16 3.31 18.70
CA GLU A 137 6.04 2.64 19.66
C GLU A 137 6.02 3.34 21.03
N ALA A 138 6.20 4.66 21.04
CA ALA A 138 6.18 5.45 22.27
C ALA A 138 4.82 5.38 22.99
N TRP A 139 3.71 5.40 22.25
CA TRP A 139 2.38 5.24 22.82
C TRP A 139 2.13 3.83 23.32
N THR A 140 2.66 2.80 22.65
CA THR A 140 2.53 1.40 23.09
C THR A 140 3.14 1.21 24.49
N VAL A 141 4.31 1.82 24.74
CA VAL A 141 4.95 1.77 26.06
C VAL A 141 4.19 2.62 27.07
N ARG A 142 3.88 3.88 26.76
CA ARG A 142 3.16 4.79 27.67
C ARG A 142 1.78 4.26 28.07
N LEU A 143 1.11 3.56 27.17
CA LEU A 143 -0.20 2.95 27.42
C LEU A 143 -0.20 1.88 28.50
N LEU A 144 0.95 1.38 28.94
CA LEU A 144 1.02 0.44 30.06
C LEU A 144 0.73 1.12 31.40
N ASP A 145 1.16 2.37 31.56
CA ASP A 145 1.15 3.06 32.85
C ASP A 145 0.21 4.28 32.89
N ALA A 146 -0.03 4.94 31.75
CA ALA A 146 -0.72 6.23 31.65
C ALA A 146 -2.15 6.27 32.21
N ARG A 147 -2.48 7.17 33.13
CA ARG A 147 -3.82 7.28 33.75
C ARG A 147 -4.86 7.97 32.86
N SER A 148 -4.45 8.58 31.77
CA SER A 148 -5.33 9.28 30.82
C SER A 148 -4.80 9.17 29.39
N LEU A 149 -5.65 9.49 28.42
CA LEU A 149 -5.24 9.61 27.01
C LEU A 149 -4.15 10.68 26.82
N GLU A 150 -4.22 11.79 27.57
CA GLU A 150 -3.21 12.87 27.52
C GLU A 150 -1.84 12.37 27.98
N GLU A 151 -1.78 11.56 29.06
CA GLU A 151 -0.53 10.93 29.50
C GLU A 151 0.04 9.96 28.45
N VAL A 152 -0.82 9.24 27.70
CA VAL A 152 -0.37 8.35 26.61
C VAL A 152 0.25 9.18 25.49
N PHE A 153 -0.43 10.24 25.08
CA PHE A 153 -0.09 10.93 23.84
C PHE A 153 1.00 11.98 24.01
N ASP A 154 0.97 12.70 25.12
CA ASP A 154 1.76 13.91 25.37
C ASP A 154 2.77 13.72 26.51
N GLY A 155 2.78 12.55 27.18
CA GLY A 155 3.75 12.24 28.22
C GLY A 155 5.18 12.10 27.69
N GLU A 156 6.19 12.60 28.40
CA GLU A 156 7.59 12.37 28.01
C GLU A 156 7.95 10.88 28.15
N ALA A 157 8.71 10.34 27.20
CA ALA A 157 9.27 8.99 27.33
C ALA A 157 10.19 8.97 28.55
N ARG A 158 9.81 8.21 29.59
CA ARG A 158 10.64 7.98 30.78
C ARG A 158 11.66 6.88 30.52
#